data_AF-A0A645HSN7-F1
#
_entry.id   AF-A0A645HSN7-F1
#
_cell.length_a   1.000
_cell.length_b   1.000
_cell.length_c   1.000
_cell.angle_alpha   90.00
_cell.angle_beta   90.00
_cell.angle_gamma   90.00
#
_symmetry.space_group_name_H-M   'P 1'
#
loop_
_entity.id
_entity.type
_entity.pdbx_description
1 polymer ?
#
loop_
_entity_poly.entity_id
_entity_poly.type
_entity_poly.pdbx_seq_one_letter_code
_entity_poly.pdbx_strand_id
1 'polypeptide(L)' 'MTRIEEIIYLADLISADRDYPGIEALRTKAHRSIEAAMLESLQYSLKKLLKNDAPVLTDNLNAYNQYLLQIAQEG' A
#
# COMPACT_ATOMS: atom_id res chain seq x y z
N MET A 1 -3.99 2.50 10.92
CA MET A 1 -4.39 3.77 10.28
C MET A 1 -5.90 3.92 10.40
N THR A 2 -6.40 5.16 10.44
CA THR A 2 -7.83 5.46 10.33
C THR A 2 -8.29 5.43 8.87
N ARG A 3 -9.59 5.34 8.62
CA ARG A 3 -10.14 5.30 7.26
C ARG A 3 -9.75 6.51 6.41
N ILE A 4 -9.64 7.71 7.00
CA ILE A 4 -9.23 8.89 6.23
C ILE A 4 -7.74 8.84 5.87
N GLU A 5 -6.89 8.35 6.77
CA GLU A 5 -5.45 8.17 6.50
C GLU A 5 -5.21 7.20 5.36
N GLU A 6 -5.97 6.09 5.32
CA GLU A 6 -5.93 5.11 4.22
C GLU A 6 -6.32 5.74 2.88
N ILE A 7 -7.41 6.50 2.86
CA ILE A 7 -7.89 7.17 1.65
C ILE A 7 -6.84 8.15 1.13
N ILE A 8 -6.28 9.00 2.01
CA ILE A 8 -5.27 9.99 1.62
C ILE A 8 -3.99 9.31 1.13
N TYR A 9 -3.54 8.24 1.82
CA TYR A 9 -2.36 7.47 1.42
C TYR A 9 -2.53 6.84 0.03
N LEU A 10 -3.65 6.15 -0.21
CA LEU A 10 -3.92 5.56 -1.51
C LEU A 10 -4.11 6.62 -2.58
N ALA A 11 -4.79 7.72 -2.29
CA ALA A 11 -4.99 8.81 -3.25
C ALA A 11 -3.67 9.38 -3.79
N ASP A 12 -2.64 9.55 -2.95
CA ASP A 12 -1.30 9.98 -3.40
C ASP A 12 -0.60 8.94 -4.30
N LEU A 13 -0.91 7.66 -4.11
CA LEU A 13 -0.31 6.58 -4.89
C LEU A 13 -1.02 6.32 -6.21
N ILE A 14 -2.33 6.56 -6.30
CA ILE A 14 -3.16 6.23 -7.47
C ILE A 14 -3.70 7.45 -8.22
N SER A 15 -3.30 8.66 -7.83
CA SER A 15 -3.76 9.92 -8.42
C SER A 15 -3.61 9.92 -9.96
N ALA A 16 -4.43 10.70 -10.64
CA ALA A 16 -4.52 10.70 -12.10
C ALA A 16 -3.21 11.13 -12.79
N ASP A 17 -2.38 11.92 -12.11
CA ASP A 17 -1.08 12.41 -12.57
C ASP A 17 0.07 11.39 -12.41
N ARG A 18 -0.16 10.29 -11.68
CA ARG A 18 0.84 9.20 -11.54
C ARG A 18 0.75 8.23 -12.71
N ASP A 19 1.91 7.79 -13.17
CA ASP A 19 2.06 6.72 -14.16
C ASP A 19 3.31 5.88 -13.85
N TYR A 20 3.10 4.66 -13.37
CA TYR A 20 4.17 3.70 -13.08
C TYR A 20 3.72 2.26 -13.31
N PRO A 21 4.65 1.32 -13.57
CA PRO A 21 4.29 -0.07 -13.84
C PRO A 21 3.43 -0.67 -12.72
N GLY A 22 2.25 -1.18 -13.08
CA GLY A 22 1.30 -1.79 -12.14
C GLY A 22 0.25 -0.85 -11.55
N ILE A 23 0.28 0.45 -11.84
CA ILE A 23 -0.67 1.42 -11.28
C ILE A 23 -2.14 1.11 -11.59
N GLU A 24 -2.46 0.63 -12.79
CA GLU A 24 -3.84 0.29 -13.18
C GLU A 24 -4.43 -0.86 -12.34
N ALA A 25 -3.58 -1.86 -12.02
CA ALA A 25 -3.97 -2.95 -11.14
C ALA A 25 -4.23 -2.44 -9.72
N LEU A 26 -3.37 -1.55 -9.22
CA LEU A 26 -3.55 -0.93 -7.91
C LEU A 26 -4.79 -0.03 -7.86
N ARG A 27 -5.04 0.79 -8.89
CA ARG A 27 -6.26 1.58 -9.06
C ARG A 27 -7.50 0.69 -8.98
N THR A 28 -7.51 -0.40 -9.75
CA THR A 28 -8.62 -1.36 -9.75
C THR A 28 -8.81 -1.99 -8.37
N LYS A 29 -7.73 -2.35 -7.69
CA LYS A 29 -7.79 -2.95 -6.35
C LYS A 29 -8.30 -1.97 -5.30
N ALA A 30 -7.84 -0.72 -5.31
CA ALA A 30 -8.27 0.32 -4.37
C ALA A 30 -9.78 0.59 -4.43
N HIS A 31 -10.39 0.50 -5.62
CA HIS A 31 -11.84 0.62 -5.78
C HIS A 31 -12.62 -0.62 -5.31
N ARG A 32 -11.95 -1.76 -5.10
CA ARG A 32 -12.58 -3.01 -4.65
C ARG A 32 -12.39 -3.25 -3.15
N SER A 33 -11.19 -3.02 -2.63
CA SER A 33 -10.84 -3.14 -1.21
C SER A 33 -9.69 -2.19 -0.88
N ILE A 34 -9.94 -1.31 0.08
CA ILE A 34 -8.94 -0.38 0.61
C ILE A 34 -7.82 -1.18 1.28
N GLU A 35 -8.17 -2.20 2.06
CA GLU A 35 -7.26 -3.04 2.84
C GLU A 35 -6.30 -3.80 1.92
N ALA A 36 -6.83 -4.42 0.86
CA ALA A 36 -6.01 -5.13 -0.12
C ALA A 36 -5.09 -4.19 -0.91
N ALA A 37 -5.55 -2.97 -1.22
CA ALA A 37 -4.75 -1.96 -1.88
C ALA A 37 -3.67 -1.37 -0.96
N MET A 38 -3.96 -1.19 0.32
CA MET A 38 -2.98 -0.79 1.35
C MET A 38 -1.85 -1.82 1.43
N LEU A 39 -2.19 -3.11 1.51
CA LEU A 39 -1.18 -4.18 1.56
C LEU A 39 -0.28 -4.14 0.31
N GLU A 40 -0.86 -4.07 -0.89
CA GLU A 40 -0.07 -4.01 -2.13
C GLU A 40 0.80 -2.75 -2.21
N SER A 41 0.27 -1.60 -1.79
CA SER A 41 0.99 -0.33 -1.76
C SER A 41 2.20 -0.35 -0.83
N LEU A 42 2.03 -0.93 0.36
CA LEU A 42 3.11 -1.09 1.34
C LEU A 42 4.16 -2.09 0.84
N GLN A 43 3.74 -3.19 0.22
CA GLN A 43 4.66 -4.14 -0.43
C GLN A 43 5.47 -3.46 -1.54
N TYR A 44 4.83 -2.65 -2.38
CA TYR A 44 5.52 -1.89 -3.43
C TYR A 44 6.54 -0.92 -2.82
N SER A 45 6.15 -0.17 -1.79
CA SER A 45 7.01 0.79 -1.11
C SER A 45 8.23 0.12 -0.47
N LEU A 46 8.03 -0.99 0.26
CA LEU A 46 9.12 -1.77 0.87
C LEU A 46 10.08 -2.33 -0.19
N LYS A 47 9.55 -2.93 -1.28
CA LYS A 47 10.37 -3.43 -2.39
C LYS A 47 11.21 -2.32 -3.01
N LYS A 48 10.64 -1.12 -3.18
CA LYS A 48 11.35 0.05 -3.72
C LYS A 48 12.48 0.50 -2.79
N LEU A 49 12.24 0.57 -1.49
CA LEU A 49 13.27 0.95 -0.51
C LEU A 49 14.42 -0.06 -0.48
N LEU A 50 14.10 -1.36 -0.39
CA LEU A 50 15.10 -2.43 -0.38
C LEU A 50 15.91 -2.48 -1.69
N LYS A 51 15.26 -2.30 -2.84
CA LYS A 51 15.95 -2.26 -4.15
C LYS A 51 16.96 -1.10 -4.25
N ASN A 52 16.73 -0.03 -3.51
CA ASN A 52 17.55 1.19 -3.54
C ASN A 52 18.53 1.27 -2.36
N ASP A 53 18.72 0.20 -1.59
CA ASP A 53 19.51 0.18 -0.35
C ASP A 53 19.16 1.32 0.62
N ALA A 54 17.88 1.70 0.65
CA ALA A 54 17.38 2.83 1.43
C ALA A 54 16.89 2.38 2.83
N PRO A 55 16.99 3.23 3.86
CA PRO A 55 16.46 2.93 5.18
C PRO A 55 14.96 2.63 5.16
N VAL A 56 14.55 1.59 5.89
CA VAL A 56 13.14 1.26 6.12
C VAL A 56 12.75 1.70 7.52
N LEU A 57 11.80 2.64 7.61
CA LEU A 57 11.25 3.06 8.89
C LEU A 57 10.37 1.95 9.48
N THR A 58 10.48 1.73 10.79
CA THR A 58 9.76 0.66 11.51
C THR A 58 8.25 0.74 11.29
N ASP A 59 7.69 1.94 11.23
CA ASP A 59 6.24 2.14 11.01
C ASP A 59 5.76 1.60 9.66
N ASN A 60 6.61 1.61 8.63
CA ASN A 60 6.28 1.04 7.32
C ASN A 60 6.15 -0.49 7.41
N LEU A 61 7.06 -1.13 8.15
CA LEU A 61 7.00 -2.58 8.41
C LEU A 61 5.80 -2.94 9.30
N ASN A 62 5.52 -2.12 10.31
CA ASN A 62 4.36 -2.32 11.19
C ASN A 62 3.04 -2.21 10.42
N ALA A 63 2.89 -1.20 9.55
CA ALA A 63 1.73 -1.06 8.70
C ALA A 63 1.57 -2.27 7.76
N TYR A 64 2.66 -2.71 7.11
CA TYR A 64 2.64 -3.90 6.27
C TYR A 64 2.14 -5.14 7.03
N ASN A 65 2.70 -5.39 8.22
CA ASN A 65 2.29 -6.52 9.07
C ASN A 65 0.83 -6.42 9.49
N GLN A 66 0.35 -5.21 9.82
CA GLN A 66 -1.03 -4.97 10.22
C GLN A 66 -2.01 -5.43 9.13
N TYR A 67 -1.85 -4.93 7.90
CA TYR A 67 -2.75 -5.29 6.80
C TYR A 67 -2.61 -6.74 6.35
N LEU A 68 -1.40 -7.31 6.41
CA LEU A 68 -1.19 -8.72 6.11
C LEU A 68 -1.95 -9.63 7.07
N LEU A 69 -1.83 -9.37 8.38
CA LEU A 69 -2.51 -10.16 9.41
C LEU A 69 -4.01 -9.97 9.36
N GLN A 70 -4.49 -8.75 9.11
CA GLN A 70 -5.91 -8.48 8.96
C GLN A 70 -6.52 -9.32 7.84
N ILE A 71 -5.92 -9.31 6.64
CA ILE A 71 -6.41 -10.09 5.50
C ILE A 71 -6.35 -11.60 5.79
N ALA A 72 -5.32 -12.08 6.48
CA ALA A 72 -5.18 -13.47 6.85
C ALA A 72 -6.22 -13.96 7.88
N GLN A 73 -6.82 -13.04 8.64
CA GLN A 73 -7.87 -13.35 9.62
C GLN A 73 -9.29 -13.31 9.03
N GLU A 74 -9.45 -12.71 7.85
CA GLU A 74 -10.72 -12.58 7.14
C GLU A 74 -11.01 -13.76 6.18
N GLY A 75 -10.06 -14.69 5.99
CA GLY A 75 -10.17 -15.90 5.18
C GLY A 75 -10.21 -17.19 6.00
#